data_AF-A0A968MAT7-F1
#
_entry.id   AF-A0A968MAT7-F1
#
_cell.length_a   1.000
_cell.length_b   1.000
_cell.length_c   1.000
_cell.angle_alpha   90.00
_cell.angle_beta   90.00
_cell.angle_gamma   90.00
#
_symmetry.space_group_name_H-M   'P 1'
#
loop_
_entity.id
_entity.type
_entity.pdbx_description
1 polymer ?
#
loop_
_entity_poly.entity_id
_entity_poly.type
_entity_poly.pdbx_seq_one_letter_code
_entity_poly.pdbx_strand_id
1 'polypeptide(L)'
;MFAEDRTAALAAGCDDFVSKPFLRDTLLEKIAQHLGANYVYAEALPTPPGRTLVAADLQVLDREWIHQLHQAATLADSERAREWIARIPSTDASLKQGLQDLLNEFRFDLLFDLTVWAATPPTAPKTRPDILVVEDNRVNQKIVLRFLQNLGRNADFASSGTEALAHLRQHPYRLVLMDVQMEDVDGLAATLALRALEQSQPDRPRAVVIALTAGTDAADRQACLGAGMDDFLSKPFKLGDLQQLLARWQG
;
A
#
# COMPACT_ATOMS: atom_id res chain seq x y z
N MET A 1 12.46 25.98 -7.98
CA MET A 1 12.40 24.88 -7.00
C MET A 1 13.56 23.90 -7.17
N PHE A 2 13.68 23.14 -8.27
CA PHE A 2 14.73 22.10 -8.40
C PHE A 2 16.20 22.57 -8.39
N ALA A 3 16.46 23.84 -8.72
CA ALA A 3 17.82 24.39 -8.71
C ALA A 3 18.33 24.66 -7.28
N GLU A 4 17.45 25.05 -6.36
CA GLU A 4 17.79 25.32 -4.97
C GLU A 4 18.06 24.00 -4.21
N ASP A 5 17.25 22.97 -4.47
CA ASP A 5 17.43 21.64 -3.88
C ASP A 5 18.73 20.96 -4.32
N ARG A 6 19.11 21.12 -5.61
CA ARG A 6 20.37 20.61 -6.13
C ARG A 6 21.56 21.29 -5.46
N THR A 7 21.52 22.61 -5.33
CA THR A 7 22.61 23.37 -4.69
C THR A 7 22.72 23.00 -3.21
N ALA A 8 21.59 22.82 -2.51
CA ALA A 8 21.59 22.38 -1.12
C ALA A 8 22.16 20.96 -0.93
N ALA A 9 21.81 20.01 -1.81
CA ALA A 9 22.33 18.65 -1.75
C ALA A 9 23.84 18.58 -1.99
N LEU A 10 24.34 19.32 -2.98
CA LEU A 10 25.79 19.38 -3.26
C LEU A 10 26.55 20.09 -2.12
N ALA A 11 25.96 21.16 -1.55
CA ALA A 11 26.55 21.87 -0.40
C ALA A 11 26.59 21.00 0.87
N ALA A 12 25.69 20.04 1.01
CA ALA A 12 25.68 19.07 2.11
C ALA A 12 26.73 17.94 1.95
N GLY A 13 27.50 17.95 0.86
CA GLY A 13 28.56 16.98 0.59
C GLY A 13 28.11 15.76 -0.21
N CYS A 14 26.95 15.81 -0.87
CA CYS A 14 26.57 14.77 -1.83
C CYS A 14 27.34 14.92 -3.14
N ASP A 15 27.80 13.80 -3.71
CA ASP A 15 28.55 13.79 -4.97
C ASP A 15 27.67 14.07 -6.20
N ASP A 16 26.35 13.88 -6.08
CA ASP A 16 25.38 14.15 -7.14
C ASP A 16 23.95 14.34 -6.62
N PHE A 17 23.03 14.66 -7.54
CA PHE A 17 21.63 14.88 -7.23
C PHE A 17 20.70 14.25 -8.27
N VAL A 18 19.65 13.57 -7.82
CA VAL A 18 18.56 13.06 -8.64
C VAL A 18 17.23 13.57 -8.07
N SER A 19 16.47 14.33 -8.86
CA SER A 19 15.17 14.84 -8.45
C SER A 19 14.09 13.76 -8.52
N LYS A 20 13.12 13.84 -7.59
CA LYS A 20 11.88 13.05 -7.70
C LYS A 20 10.96 13.66 -8.76
N PRO A 21 10.17 12.84 -9.49
CA PRO A 21 10.10 11.38 -9.41
C PRO A 21 11.32 10.71 -10.05
N PHE A 22 11.81 9.64 -9.44
CA PHE A 22 12.98 8.93 -9.95
C PHE A 22 12.64 8.22 -11.26
N LEU A 23 13.37 8.56 -12.32
CA LEU A 23 13.34 7.82 -13.58
C LEU A 23 14.42 6.74 -13.54
N ARG A 24 14.06 5.52 -13.95
CA ARG A 24 14.95 4.36 -13.96
C ARG A 24 16.26 4.67 -14.67
N ASP A 25 16.18 5.24 -15.87
CA ASP A 25 17.36 5.49 -16.70
C ASP A 25 18.33 6.49 -16.04
N THR A 26 17.79 7.57 -15.46
CA THR A 26 18.59 8.57 -14.74
C THR A 26 19.26 8.00 -13.49
N LEU A 27 18.57 7.12 -12.76
CA LEU A 27 19.15 6.47 -11.58
C LEU A 27 20.29 5.54 -12.00
N LEU A 28 20.07 4.75 -13.05
CA LEU A 28 21.04 3.79 -13.54
C LEU A 28 22.30 4.51 -14.04
N GLU A 29 22.14 5.58 -14.83
CA GLU A 29 23.23 6.41 -15.33
C GLU A 29 24.10 6.97 -14.20
N LYS A 30 23.48 7.47 -13.13
CA LYS A 30 24.19 8.04 -11.97
C LYS A 30 24.99 6.99 -11.20
N ILE A 31 24.42 5.82 -10.99
CA ILE A 31 25.11 4.69 -10.35
C ILE A 31 26.30 4.23 -11.21
N ALA A 32 26.14 4.17 -12.54
CA ALA A 32 27.25 3.83 -13.44
C ALA A 32 28.37 4.87 -13.39
N GLN A 33 28.02 6.16 -13.36
CA GLN A 33 28.97 7.27 -13.32
C GLN A 33 29.83 7.27 -12.04
N HIS A 34 29.22 7.01 -10.88
CA HIS A 34 29.92 7.14 -9.58
C HIS A 34 30.52 5.84 -9.05
N LEU A 35 29.96 4.68 -9.43
CA LEU A 35 30.44 3.37 -8.97
C LEU A 35 31.14 2.57 -10.07
N GLY A 36 31.26 3.11 -11.29
CA GLY A 36 31.84 2.41 -12.44
C GLY A 36 31.07 1.14 -12.83
N ALA A 37 29.79 1.06 -12.44
CA ALA A 37 28.97 -0.12 -12.64
C ALA A 37 28.46 -0.19 -14.09
N ASN A 38 28.60 -1.35 -14.72
CA ASN A 38 27.99 -1.63 -16.02
C ASN A 38 26.73 -2.46 -15.84
N TYR A 39 25.64 -2.04 -16.46
CA TYR A 39 24.40 -2.82 -16.47
C TYR A 39 24.47 -3.87 -17.57
N VAL A 40 24.48 -5.13 -17.14
CA VAL A 40 24.18 -6.25 -18.03
C VAL A 40 22.71 -6.57 -17.84
N TYR A 41 21.89 -6.35 -18.86
CA TYR A 41 20.59 -7.02 -18.92
C TYR A 41 20.88 -8.52 -18.97
N ALA A 42 20.62 -9.23 -17.88
CA ALA A 42 20.78 -10.67 -17.88
C ALA A 42 19.83 -11.25 -18.94
N GLU A 43 20.37 -11.96 -19.92
CA GLU A 43 19.60 -12.98 -20.62
C GLU A 43 19.00 -13.89 -19.55
N ALA A 44 17.73 -14.26 -19.71
CA ALA A 44 17.01 -15.08 -18.74
C ALA A 44 17.91 -16.23 -18.30
N LEU A 45 18.27 -16.25 -17.01
CA LEU A 45 19.13 -17.29 -16.46
C LEU A 45 18.55 -18.65 -16.89
N PRO A 46 19.38 -19.57 -17.42
CA PRO A 46 18.90 -20.89 -17.77
C PRO A 46 18.22 -21.48 -16.54
N THR A 47 16.97 -21.94 -16.73
CA THR A 47 16.24 -22.59 -15.64
C THR A 47 17.07 -23.79 -15.20
N PRO A 48 17.43 -23.89 -13.92
CA PRO A 48 18.30 -24.97 -13.46
C PRO A 48 17.67 -26.32 -13.78
N PRO A 49 18.48 -27.37 -14.00
CA PRO A 49 17.98 -28.74 -14.13
C PRO A 49 17.55 -29.23 -12.74
N GLY A 50 16.38 -28.77 -12.29
CA GLY A 50 15.72 -29.16 -11.07
C GLY A 50 14.23 -29.35 -11.32
N ARG A 51 13.54 -30.10 -10.46
CA ARG A 51 12.07 -30.21 -10.52
C ARG A 51 11.50 -28.80 -10.48
N THR A 52 10.84 -28.39 -11.56
CA THR A 52 10.05 -27.15 -11.55
C THR A 52 8.89 -27.33 -10.60
N LEU A 53 8.95 -26.65 -9.45
CA LEU A 53 7.84 -26.63 -8.51
C LEU A 53 6.67 -25.85 -9.10
N VAL A 54 5.46 -26.31 -8.82
CA VAL A 54 4.21 -25.60 -9.10
C VAL A 54 3.44 -25.35 -7.81
N ALA A 55 2.53 -24.38 -7.79
CA ALA A 55 1.72 -24.07 -6.60
C ALA A 55 0.96 -25.29 -6.04
N ALA A 56 0.58 -26.24 -6.91
CA ALA A 56 -0.06 -27.50 -6.52
C ALA A 56 0.83 -28.39 -5.64
N ASP A 57 2.16 -28.35 -5.84
CA ASP A 57 3.11 -29.12 -5.02
C ASP A 57 3.12 -28.66 -3.56
N LEU A 58 2.71 -27.41 -3.29
CA LEU A 58 2.65 -26.84 -1.95
C LEU A 58 1.30 -27.08 -1.27
N GLN A 59 0.27 -27.55 -1.98
CA GLN A 59 -1.07 -27.76 -1.40
C GLN A 59 -1.14 -28.87 -0.35
N VAL A 60 -0.13 -29.75 -0.33
CA VAL A 60 0.03 -30.80 0.70
C VAL A 60 0.51 -30.25 2.05
N LEU A 61 1.06 -29.03 2.06
CA LEU A 61 1.54 -28.37 3.27
C LEU A 61 0.41 -27.62 3.99
N ASP A 62 0.57 -27.44 5.31
CA ASP A 62 -0.35 -26.64 6.10
C ASP A 62 -0.37 -25.17 5.62
N ARG A 63 -1.53 -24.51 5.67
CA ARG A 63 -1.67 -23.11 5.25
C ARG A 63 -0.78 -22.16 6.05
N GLU A 64 -0.59 -22.42 7.35
CA GLU A 64 0.29 -21.59 8.18
C GLU A 64 1.74 -21.66 7.67
N TRP A 65 2.18 -22.83 7.22
CA TRP A 65 3.52 -22.97 6.66
C TRP A 65 3.70 -22.21 5.36
N ILE A 66 2.73 -22.32 4.45
CA ILE A 66 2.83 -21.64 3.16
C ILE A 66 2.78 -20.12 3.36
N HIS A 67 2.00 -19.64 4.35
CA HIS A 67 1.99 -18.24 4.76
C HIS A 67 3.35 -17.78 5.31
N GLN A 68 4.00 -18.57 6.17
CA GLN A 68 5.33 -18.24 6.70
C GLN A 68 6.40 -18.25 5.62
N LEU A 69 6.34 -19.20 4.67
CA LEU A 69 7.21 -19.21 3.49
C LEU A 69 6.95 -18.00 2.58
N HIS A 70 5.69 -17.59 2.42
CA HIS A 70 5.34 -16.38 1.66
C HIS A 70 5.90 -15.11 2.31
N GLN A 71 5.79 -14.99 3.64
CA GLN A 71 6.36 -13.87 4.38
C GLN A 71 7.89 -13.82 4.24
N ALA A 72 8.56 -14.96 4.38
CA ALA A 72 10.01 -15.05 4.18
C ALA A 72 10.41 -14.68 2.74
N ALA A 73 9.64 -15.11 1.73
CA ALA A 73 9.88 -14.74 0.34
C ALA A 73 9.69 -13.24 0.09
N THR A 74 8.63 -12.65 0.63
CA THR A 74 8.32 -11.21 0.51
C THR A 74 9.42 -10.34 1.13
N LEU A 75 10.00 -10.79 2.25
CA LEU A 75 11.07 -10.09 2.96
C LEU A 75 12.48 -10.47 2.48
N ALA A 76 12.60 -11.38 1.51
CA ALA A 76 13.86 -11.99 1.06
C ALA A 76 14.71 -12.56 2.23
N ASP A 77 14.05 -13.12 3.24
CA ASP A 77 14.66 -13.66 4.45
C ASP A 77 15.02 -15.14 4.27
N SER A 78 16.29 -15.37 3.87
CA SER A 78 16.81 -16.71 3.57
C SER A 78 16.84 -17.63 4.80
N GLU A 79 17.21 -17.08 5.96
CA GLU A 79 17.35 -17.87 7.20
C GLU A 79 15.99 -18.35 7.66
N ARG A 80 15.01 -17.45 7.70
CA ARG A 80 13.64 -17.80 8.06
C ARG A 80 13.03 -18.80 7.07
N ALA A 81 13.26 -18.64 5.77
CA ALA A 81 12.77 -19.60 4.78
C ALA A 81 13.40 -20.99 4.98
N ARG A 82 14.72 -21.07 5.27
CA ARG A 82 15.40 -22.34 5.56
C ARG A 82 14.85 -23.02 6.81
N GLU A 83 14.57 -22.28 7.87
CA GLU A 83 13.98 -22.83 9.10
C GLU A 83 12.64 -23.51 8.84
N TRP A 84 11.77 -22.88 8.05
CA TRP A 84 10.47 -23.45 7.71
C TRP A 84 10.59 -24.64 6.76
N ILE A 85 11.46 -24.57 5.76
CA ILE A 85 11.73 -25.70 4.85
C ILE A 85 12.33 -26.90 5.59
N ALA A 86 13.20 -26.66 6.58
CA ALA A 86 13.81 -27.72 7.38
C ALA A 86 12.77 -28.55 8.14
N ARG A 87 11.63 -27.93 8.52
CA ARG A 87 10.54 -28.58 9.23
C ARG A 87 9.68 -29.49 8.34
N ILE A 88 9.76 -29.36 7.00
CA ILE A 88 9.00 -30.17 6.02
C ILE A 88 9.15 -31.67 6.31
N PRO A 89 8.03 -32.42 6.46
CA PRO A 89 8.09 -33.86 6.72
C PRO A 89 8.91 -34.58 5.66
N SER A 90 9.63 -35.63 6.08
CA SER A 90 10.53 -36.37 5.19
C SER A 90 9.82 -37.14 4.07
N THR A 91 8.49 -37.27 4.11
CA THR A 91 7.66 -37.86 3.05
C THR A 91 7.77 -37.12 1.73
N ASP A 92 8.08 -35.82 1.78
CA ASP A 92 8.11 -34.94 0.60
C ASP A 92 9.54 -34.45 0.31
N ALA A 93 10.49 -35.38 0.29
CA ALA A 93 11.91 -35.10 0.08
C ALA A 93 12.17 -34.31 -1.22
N SER A 94 11.40 -34.57 -2.29
CA SER A 94 11.52 -33.83 -3.55
C SER A 94 11.01 -32.39 -3.48
N LEU A 95 9.97 -32.12 -2.69
CA LEU A 95 9.45 -30.77 -2.48
C LEU A 95 10.44 -29.96 -1.64
N LYS A 96 10.93 -30.58 -0.55
CA LYS A 96 11.93 -30.00 0.32
C LYS A 96 13.19 -29.62 -0.47
N GLN A 97 13.71 -30.52 -1.29
CA GLN A 97 14.88 -30.26 -2.12
C GLN A 97 14.62 -29.11 -3.12
N GLY A 98 13.48 -29.13 -3.82
CA GLY A 98 13.15 -28.05 -4.77
C GLY A 98 13.05 -26.67 -4.10
N LEU A 99 12.48 -26.59 -2.90
CA LEU A 99 12.43 -25.33 -2.14
C LEU A 99 13.82 -24.89 -1.64
N GLN A 100 14.69 -25.84 -1.28
CA GLN A 100 16.08 -25.54 -0.92
C GLN A 100 16.88 -25.03 -2.12
N ASP A 101 16.67 -25.61 -3.30
CA ASP A 101 17.34 -25.18 -4.53
C ASP A 101 16.95 -23.73 -4.87
N LEU A 102 15.66 -23.38 -4.76
CA LEU A 102 15.20 -21.99 -4.93
C LEU A 102 15.90 -21.02 -3.97
N LEU A 103 16.11 -21.40 -2.70
CA LEU A 103 16.83 -20.55 -1.75
C LEU A 103 18.32 -20.45 -2.03
N ASN A 104 18.97 -21.54 -2.42
CA ASN A 104 20.40 -21.55 -2.74
C ASN A 104 20.71 -20.68 -3.95
N GLU A 105 19.77 -20.57 -4.88
CA GLU A 105 19.84 -19.73 -6.06
C GLU A 105 19.21 -18.34 -5.88
N PHE A 106 18.80 -17.98 -4.65
CA PHE A 106 18.16 -16.70 -4.33
C PHE A 106 16.90 -16.39 -5.17
N ARG A 107 16.16 -17.43 -5.59
CA ARG A 107 14.93 -17.35 -6.40
C ARG A 107 13.68 -17.05 -5.55
N PHE A 108 13.74 -15.93 -4.84
CA PHE A 108 12.61 -15.43 -4.04
C PHE A 108 11.41 -15.00 -4.88
N ASP A 109 11.64 -14.61 -6.13
CA ASP A 109 10.61 -14.34 -7.14
C ASP A 109 9.71 -15.56 -7.35
N LEU A 110 10.31 -16.72 -7.60
CA LEU A 110 9.57 -17.97 -7.81
C LEU A 110 8.93 -18.46 -6.51
N LEU A 111 9.62 -18.34 -5.38
CA LEU A 111 9.07 -18.74 -4.08
C LEU A 111 7.85 -17.89 -3.70
N PHE A 112 7.86 -16.60 -4.03
CA PHE A 112 6.71 -15.71 -3.87
C PHE A 112 5.52 -16.19 -4.72
N ASP A 113 5.73 -16.44 -6.01
CA ASP A 113 4.68 -16.89 -6.92
C ASP A 113 4.09 -18.26 -6.52
N LEU A 114 4.92 -19.16 -5.99
CA LEU A 114 4.49 -20.46 -5.49
C LEU A 114 3.64 -20.39 -4.23
N THR A 115 3.74 -19.30 -3.47
CA THR A 115 3.14 -19.18 -2.11
C THR A 115 2.05 -18.09 -2.02
N VAL A 116 1.96 -17.19 -3.00
CA VAL A 116 1.04 -16.05 -3.00
C VAL A 116 -0.43 -16.46 -2.86
N TRP A 117 -0.80 -17.62 -3.39
CA TRP A 117 -2.17 -18.13 -3.29
C TRP A 117 -2.58 -18.43 -1.85
N ALA A 118 -1.64 -18.79 -0.96
CA ALA A 118 -1.92 -19.10 0.44
C ALA A 118 -1.88 -17.87 1.35
N ALA A 119 -1.23 -16.78 0.90
CA ALA A 119 -1.30 -15.48 1.55
C ALA A 119 -2.68 -14.83 1.43
N THR A 120 -3.51 -15.31 0.49
CA THR A 120 -4.95 -15.07 0.47
C THR A 120 -5.64 -16.01 1.46
N PRO A 121 -6.13 -15.53 2.63
CA PRO A 121 -6.94 -16.36 3.51
C PRO A 121 -8.16 -16.90 2.74
N PRO A 122 -8.63 -18.13 3.05
CA PRO A 122 -9.92 -18.58 2.56
C PRO A 122 -10.92 -17.57 3.11
N THR A 123 -11.64 -16.91 2.20
CA THR A 123 -12.54 -15.79 2.50
C THR A 123 -13.35 -16.03 3.77
N ALA A 124 -12.91 -15.42 4.88
CA ALA A 124 -13.87 -14.77 5.75
C ALA A 124 -14.76 -13.92 4.82
N PRO A 125 -16.09 -13.83 5.06
CA PRO A 125 -16.93 -12.99 4.23
C PRO A 125 -16.21 -11.65 4.12
N LYS A 126 -15.89 -11.22 2.88
CA LYS A 126 -15.23 -9.93 2.66
C LYS A 126 -16.15 -8.91 3.32
N THR A 127 -15.84 -8.52 4.55
CA THR A 127 -16.49 -7.39 5.19
C THR A 127 -16.15 -6.26 4.26
N ARG A 128 -17.18 -5.72 3.59
CA ARG A 128 -16.98 -4.59 2.69
C ARG A 128 -16.16 -3.53 3.42
N PRO A 129 -15.20 -2.88 2.75
CA PRO A 129 -14.36 -1.89 3.42
C PRO A 129 -15.23 -0.88 4.18
N ASP A 130 -14.92 -0.65 5.44
CA ASP A 130 -15.60 0.34 6.28
C ASP A 130 -15.03 1.75 6.11
N ILE A 131 -13.97 1.86 5.30
CA ILE A 131 -13.26 3.10 4.99
C ILE A 131 -13.47 3.44 3.51
N LEU A 132 -13.81 4.70 3.23
CA LEU A 132 -13.79 5.29 1.90
C LEU A 132 -12.66 6.33 1.81
N VAL A 133 -11.82 6.25 0.78
CA VAL A 133 -10.81 7.27 0.46
C VAL A 133 -11.28 8.04 -0.76
N VAL A 134 -11.36 9.36 -0.65
CA VAL A 134 -11.76 10.26 -1.74
C VAL A 134 -10.60 11.19 -2.03
N GLU A 135 -10.04 11.06 -3.22
CA GLU A 135 -8.84 11.79 -3.66
C GLU A 135 -8.80 11.78 -5.18
N ASP A 136 -8.69 12.95 -5.83
CA ASP A 136 -8.68 13.05 -7.29
C ASP A 136 -7.29 12.76 -7.92
N ASN A 137 -6.23 12.90 -7.14
CA ASN A 137 -4.87 12.61 -7.59
C ASN A 137 -4.48 11.13 -7.39
N ARG A 138 -4.31 10.40 -8.50
CA ARG A 138 -3.93 8.98 -8.52
C ARG A 138 -2.62 8.67 -7.77
N VAL A 139 -1.69 9.62 -7.65
CA VAL A 139 -0.46 9.44 -6.89
C VAL A 139 -0.76 9.42 -5.39
N ASN A 140 -1.57 10.37 -4.91
CA ASN A 140 -2.00 10.44 -3.51
C ASN A 140 -2.85 9.22 -3.13
N GLN A 141 -3.77 8.78 -4.00
CA GLN A 141 -4.52 7.54 -3.82
C GLN A 141 -3.59 6.34 -3.56
N LYS A 142 -2.53 6.18 -4.37
CA LYS A 142 -1.55 5.09 -4.19
C LYS A 142 -0.81 5.19 -2.86
N ILE A 143 -0.49 6.40 -2.40
CA ILE A 143 0.18 6.61 -1.11
C ILE A 143 -0.75 6.19 0.04
N VAL A 144 -1.99 6.68 0.04
CA VAL A 144 -2.98 6.34 1.07
C VAL A 144 -3.28 4.84 1.07
N LEU A 145 -3.41 4.23 -0.11
CA LEU A 145 -3.58 2.79 -0.25
C LEU A 145 -2.44 2.01 0.40
N ARG A 146 -1.18 2.38 0.11
CA ARG A 146 -0.02 1.72 0.71
C ARG A 146 0.00 1.89 2.23
N PHE A 147 -0.36 3.05 2.74
CA PHE A 147 -0.44 3.27 4.18
C PHE A 147 -1.52 2.40 4.83
N LEU A 148 -2.73 2.36 4.26
CA LEU A 148 -3.81 1.52 4.77
C LEU A 148 -3.46 0.03 4.72
N GLN A 149 -2.84 -0.44 3.63
CA GLN A 149 -2.34 -1.82 3.49
C GLN A 149 -1.33 -2.16 4.58
N ASN A 150 -0.35 -1.27 4.83
CA ASN A 150 0.65 -1.47 5.89
C ASN A 150 0.03 -1.48 7.30
N LEU A 151 -1.14 -0.87 7.47
CA LEU A 151 -1.91 -0.87 8.71
C LEU A 151 -2.96 -2.01 8.78
N GLY A 152 -2.98 -2.91 7.80
CA GLY A 152 -3.93 -4.04 7.74
C GLY A 152 -5.38 -3.60 7.51
N ARG A 153 -5.60 -2.43 6.89
CA ARG A 153 -6.93 -1.87 6.60
C ARG A 153 -7.23 -1.96 5.10
N ASN A 154 -8.50 -2.26 4.79
CA ASN A 154 -9.05 -2.17 3.44
C ASN A 154 -9.87 -0.88 3.31
N ALA A 155 -9.86 -0.28 2.12
CA ALA A 155 -10.70 0.87 1.79
C ALA A 155 -11.23 0.77 0.36
N ASP A 156 -12.40 1.34 0.14
CA ASP A 156 -12.88 1.69 -1.20
C ASP A 156 -12.31 3.06 -1.60
N PHE A 157 -12.29 3.35 -2.91
CA PHE A 157 -11.75 4.58 -3.46
C PHE A 157 -12.77 5.28 -4.35
N ALA A 158 -12.81 6.60 -4.24
CA ALA A 158 -13.47 7.49 -5.17
C ALA A 158 -12.45 8.52 -5.68
N SER A 159 -12.46 8.77 -6.98
CA SER A 159 -11.55 9.70 -7.66
C SER A 159 -12.15 11.09 -7.86
N SER A 160 -13.33 11.34 -7.28
CA SER A 160 -14.09 12.58 -7.43
C SER A 160 -15.16 12.69 -6.34
N GLY A 161 -15.64 13.90 -6.06
CA GLY A 161 -16.73 14.09 -5.11
C GLY A 161 -18.04 13.49 -5.61
N THR A 162 -18.27 13.48 -6.93
CA THR A 162 -19.45 12.82 -7.52
C THR A 162 -19.44 11.30 -7.28
N GLU A 163 -18.29 10.65 -7.52
CA GLU A 163 -18.11 9.22 -7.25
C GLU A 163 -18.24 8.93 -5.75
N ALA A 164 -17.66 9.78 -4.89
CA ALA A 164 -17.78 9.64 -3.45
C ALA A 164 -19.25 9.64 -3.00
N LEU A 165 -20.06 10.57 -3.50
CA LEU A 165 -21.49 10.62 -3.19
C LEU A 165 -22.26 9.39 -3.71
N ALA A 166 -21.86 8.82 -4.85
CA ALA A 166 -22.44 7.58 -5.34
C ALA A 166 -22.15 6.40 -4.38
N HIS A 167 -20.90 6.27 -3.94
CA HIS A 167 -20.49 5.29 -2.93
C HIS A 167 -21.25 5.47 -1.62
N LEU A 168 -21.30 6.69 -1.10
CA LEU A 168 -21.96 7.02 0.16
C LEU A 168 -23.46 6.73 0.10
N ARG A 169 -24.16 7.01 -1.01
CA ARG A 169 -25.58 6.67 -1.13
C ARG A 169 -25.84 5.17 -1.07
N GLN A 170 -24.96 4.38 -1.68
CA GLN A 170 -25.12 2.94 -1.74
C GLN A 170 -24.80 2.29 -0.39
N HIS A 171 -23.71 2.70 0.27
CA HIS A 171 -23.17 1.99 1.43
C HIS A 171 -22.81 2.96 2.57
N PRO A 172 -23.16 2.65 3.83
CA PRO A 172 -22.65 3.38 4.98
C PRO A 172 -21.21 2.98 5.28
N TYR A 173 -20.30 3.95 5.14
CA TYR A 173 -18.91 3.82 5.60
C TYR A 173 -18.81 4.31 7.04
N ARG A 174 -17.94 3.68 7.84
CA ARG A 174 -17.64 4.13 9.20
C ARG A 174 -16.73 5.35 9.16
N LEU A 175 -15.78 5.38 8.22
CA LEU A 175 -14.79 6.44 8.09
C LEU A 175 -14.59 6.85 6.64
N VAL A 176 -14.47 8.14 6.40
CA VAL A 176 -14.22 8.72 5.08
C VAL A 176 -13.01 9.64 5.18
N LEU A 177 -11.95 9.32 4.43
CA LEU A 177 -10.81 10.22 4.22
C LEU A 177 -11.13 11.06 2.97
N MET A 178 -11.44 12.33 3.15
CA MET A 178 -12.00 13.20 2.12
C MET A 178 -11.01 14.30 1.73
N ASP A 179 -10.52 14.29 0.49
CA ASP A 179 -9.80 15.45 -0.04
C ASP A 179 -10.70 16.68 -0.05
N VAL A 180 -10.20 17.79 0.46
CA VAL A 180 -10.94 19.05 0.48
C VAL A 180 -11.02 19.66 -0.91
N GLN A 181 -9.93 19.60 -1.68
CA GLN A 181 -9.82 20.23 -2.99
C GLN A 181 -9.94 19.15 -4.07
N MET A 182 -11.02 19.18 -4.82
CA MET A 182 -11.24 18.32 -5.98
C MET A 182 -11.77 19.16 -7.15
N GLU A 183 -11.47 18.75 -8.39
CA GLU A 183 -11.87 19.50 -9.59
C GLU A 183 -13.39 19.53 -9.83
N ASP A 184 -14.14 18.53 -9.37
CA ASP A 184 -15.59 18.41 -9.59
C ASP A 184 -16.44 19.00 -8.44
N VAL A 185 -16.82 18.17 -7.48
CA VAL A 185 -17.53 18.49 -6.27
C VAL A 185 -16.47 18.46 -5.19
N ASP A 186 -16.18 19.62 -4.61
CA ASP A 186 -15.17 19.69 -3.54
C ASP A 186 -15.59 18.89 -2.30
N GLY A 187 -14.61 18.59 -1.44
CA GLY A 187 -14.84 17.76 -0.26
C GLY A 187 -15.81 18.37 0.76
N LEU A 188 -15.91 19.70 0.81
CA LEU A 188 -16.83 20.40 1.71
C LEU A 188 -18.27 20.20 1.24
N ALA A 189 -18.54 20.41 -0.05
CA ALA A 189 -19.84 20.20 -0.68
C ALA A 189 -20.26 18.72 -0.61
N ALA A 190 -19.34 17.79 -0.86
CA ALA A 190 -19.58 16.36 -0.70
C ALA A 190 -19.95 16.00 0.75
N THR A 191 -19.28 16.60 1.73
CA THR A 191 -19.58 16.39 3.16
C THR A 191 -20.95 16.95 3.54
N LEU A 192 -21.29 18.16 3.10
CA LEU A 192 -22.61 18.74 3.34
C LEU A 192 -23.74 17.85 2.78
N ALA A 193 -23.56 17.33 1.56
CA ALA A 193 -24.51 16.40 0.96
C ALA A 193 -24.62 15.08 1.73
N LEU A 194 -23.52 14.56 2.26
CA LEU A 194 -23.53 13.40 3.16
C LEU A 194 -24.30 13.69 4.46
N ARG A 195 -24.09 14.85 5.09
CA ARG A 195 -24.83 15.22 6.31
C ARG A 195 -26.33 15.35 6.07
N ALA A 196 -26.73 15.91 4.93
CA ALA A 196 -28.14 15.95 4.53
C ALA A 196 -28.72 14.54 4.32
N LEU A 197 -27.95 13.63 3.70
CA LEU A 197 -28.35 12.24 3.52
C LEU A 197 -28.56 11.53 4.88
N GLU A 198 -27.62 11.67 5.80
CA GLU A 198 -27.69 11.11 7.16
C GLU A 198 -28.90 11.64 7.93
N GLN A 199 -29.19 12.94 7.84
CA GLN A 199 -30.39 13.53 8.47
C GLN A 199 -31.70 12.98 7.88
N SER A 200 -31.74 12.71 6.58
CA SER A 200 -32.92 12.14 5.91
C SER A 200 -33.13 10.64 6.19
N GLN A 201 -32.12 9.96 6.75
CA GLN A 201 -32.13 8.52 7.02
C GLN A 201 -31.71 8.23 8.47
N PRO A 202 -32.63 8.32 9.44
CA PRO A 202 -32.30 8.24 10.87
C PRO A 202 -31.62 6.93 11.30
N ASP A 203 -31.90 5.82 10.61
CA ASP A 203 -31.31 4.50 10.88
C ASP A 203 -29.90 4.34 10.27
N ARG A 204 -29.44 5.32 9.49
CA ARG A 204 -28.13 5.29 8.85
C ARG A 204 -27.06 5.70 9.86
N PRO A 205 -26.01 4.87 10.10
CA PRO A 205 -24.88 5.27 10.92
C PRO A 205 -24.19 6.51 10.34
N ARG A 206 -23.87 7.45 11.21
CA ARG A 206 -23.10 8.64 10.83
C ARG A 206 -21.66 8.25 10.53
N ALA A 207 -21.15 8.64 9.37
CA ALA A 207 -19.76 8.41 9.00
C ALA A 207 -18.85 9.45 9.66
N VAL A 208 -17.69 9.03 10.16
CA VAL A 208 -16.60 9.92 10.56
C VAL A 208 -15.91 10.44 9.30
N VAL A 209 -15.95 11.75 9.05
CA VAL A 209 -15.33 12.37 7.87
C VAL A 209 -14.09 13.14 8.29
N ILE A 210 -12.96 12.77 7.71
CA ILE A 210 -11.65 13.34 8.02
C ILE A 210 -11.15 14.07 6.77
N ALA A 211 -10.97 15.38 6.90
CA ALA A 211 -10.47 16.21 5.82
C ALA A 211 -9.00 15.89 5.51
N LEU A 212 -8.65 15.65 4.25
CA LEU A 212 -7.27 15.67 3.79
C LEU A 212 -7.04 17.03 3.14
N THR A 213 -6.29 17.91 3.80
CA THR A 213 -6.18 19.33 3.38
C THR A 213 -4.74 19.75 3.16
N ALA A 214 -4.45 20.55 2.14
CA ALA A 214 -3.14 21.20 1.99
C ALA A 214 -2.98 22.42 2.93
N GLY A 215 -4.08 22.94 3.46
CA GLY A 215 -4.10 24.11 4.34
C GLY A 215 -3.98 23.76 5.82
N THR A 216 -3.17 24.51 6.56
CA THR A 216 -3.04 24.38 8.02
C THR A 216 -3.69 25.53 8.78
N ASP A 217 -4.20 26.54 8.07
CA ASP A 217 -4.69 27.78 8.64
C ASP A 217 -6.03 27.60 9.36
N ALA A 218 -6.27 28.46 10.35
CA ALA A 218 -7.48 28.39 11.18
C ALA A 218 -8.77 28.53 10.36
N ALA A 219 -8.73 29.30 9.26
CA ALA A 219 -9.87 29.49 8.36
C ALA A 219 -10.26 28.19 7.63
N ASP A 220 -9.29 27.43 7.13
CA ASP A 220 -9.53 26.16 6.43
C ASP A 220 -10.10 25.10 7.37
N ARG A 221 -9.59 25.05 8.61
CA ARG A 221 -10.12 24.17 9.65
C ARG A 221 -11.56 24.54 10.00
N GLN A 222 -11.84 25.84 10.14
CA GLN A 222 -13.19 26.31 10.43
C GLN A 222 -14.17 25.98 9.30
N ALA A 223 -13.73 26.07 8.04
CA ALA A 223 -14.53 25.66 6.88
C ALA A 223 -14.84 24.15 6.90
N CYS A 224 -13.84 23.31 7.19
CA CYS A 224 -14.02 21.84 7.31
C CYS A 224 -15.01 21.48 8.42
N LEU A 225 -14.84 22.05 9.62
CA LEU A 225 -15.75 21.83 10.75
C LEU A 225 -17.15 22.38 10.46
N GLY A 226 -17.24 23.55 9.81
CA GLY A 226 -18.51 24.17 9.40
C GLY A 226 -19.28 23.34 8.37
N ALA A 227 -18.59 22.61 7.51
CA ALA A 227 -19.19 21.64 6.59
C ALA A 227 -19.62 20.33 7.28
N GLY A 228 -19.26 20.14 8.55
CA GLY A 228 -19.59 18.96 9.34
C GLY A 228 -18.56 17.84 9.26
N MET A 229 -17.31 18.13 8.90
CA MET A 229 -16.19 17.17 9.05
C MET A 229 -15.80 17.03 10.53
N ASP A 230 -15.26 15.87 10.89
CA ASP A 230 -15.00 15.47 12.28
C ASP A 230 -13.55 15.68 12.71
N ASP A 231 -12.61 15.59 11.77
CA ASP A 231 -11.19 15.83 12.00
C ASP A 231 -10.51 16.24 10.68
N PHE A 232 -9.21 16.51 10.72
CA PHE A 232 -8.42 16.82 9.53
C PHE A 232 -7.00 16.26 9.63
N LEU A 233 -6.39 16.06 8.46
CA LEU A 233 -5.02 15.62 8.27
C LEU A 233 -4.37 16.48 7.19
N SER A 234 -3.31 17.19 7.56
CA SER A 234 -2.63 18.10 6.64
C SER A 234 -1.70 17.35 5.69
N LYS A 235 -1.81 17.62 4.39
CA LYS A 235 -0.94 17.11 3.33
C LYS A 235 0.36 17.93 3.26
N PRO A 236 1.53 17.31 3.04
CA PRO A 236 1.76 15.87 3.02
C PRO A 236 1.78 15.27 4.44
N PHE A 237 1.14 14.12 4.62
CA PHE A 237 1.16 13.35 5.87
C PHE A 237 1.95 12.05 5.72
N LYS A 238 2.49 11.55 6.82
CA LYS A 238 3.25 10.30 6.90
C LYS A 238 2.35 9.17 7.42
N LEU A 239 2.83 7.92 7.28
CA LEU A 239 2.16 6.74 7.81
C LEU A 239 1.81 6.87 9.31
N GLY A 240 2.73 7.41 10.10
CA GLY A 240 2.52 7.62 11.54
C GLY A 240 1.37 8.59 11.86
N ASP A 241 1.20 9.63 11.05
CA ASP A 241 0.12 10.61 11.24
C ASP A 241 -1.24 9.95 10.98
N LEU A 242 -1.35 9.18 9.88
CA LEU A 242 -2.56 8.42 9.56
C LEU A 242 -2.85 7.35 10.62
N GLN A 243 -1.81 6.66 11.13
CA GLN A 243 -1.96 5.66 12.17
C GLN A 243 -2.51 6.26 13.48
N GLN A 244 -1.97 7.40 13.92
CA GLN A 244 -2.44 8.10 15.12
C GLN A 244 -3.89 8.55 14.98
N LEU A 245 -4.23 9.08 13.79
CA LEU A 245 -5.58 9.53 13.49
C LEU A 245 -6.57 8.36 13.45
N LEU A 246 -6.22 7.25 12.80
CA LEU A 246 -7.06 6.05 12.80
C LEU A 246 -7.22 5.46 14.21
N ALA A 247 -6.19 5.54 15.06
CA ALA A 247 -6.29 5.09 16.46
C ALA A 247 -7.25 5.96 17.29
N ARG A 248 -7.32 7.26 17.01
CA ARG A 248 -8.27 8.19 17.67
C ARG A 248 -9.73 7.84 17.36
N TRP A 249 -9.99 7.42 16.13
CA TRP A 249 -11.34 7.15 15.61
C TRP A 249 -11.63 5.64 15.49
N GLN A 250 -11.02 4.81 16.34
CA GLN A 250 -11.20 3.35 16.36
C GLN A 250 -12.30 2.87 17.32
N GLY A 251 -12.93 3.78 18.09
CA GLY A 251 -14.01 3.49 19.05
C GLY A 251 -15.39 3.56 18.42
#